data_AF-A0A7S2S8Q4-F1
#
_entry.id   AF-A0A7S2S8Q4-F1
#
_cell.length_a   1.000
_cell.length_b   1.000
_cell.length_c   1.000
_cell.angle_alpha   90.00
_cell.angle_beta   90.00
_cell.angle_gamma   90.00
#
_symmetry.space_group_name_H-M   'P 1'
#
loop_
_entity.id
_entity.type
_entity.pdbx_description
1 polymer ?
#
loop_
_entity_poly.entity_id
_entity_poly.type
_entity_poly.pdbx_seq_one_letter_code
_entity_poly.pdbx_strand_id
1 'polypeptide(L)'
;PGSRGWVATRGRGVAVGRFAHSGGGGQTCPTPEPGPDPTVALLWSSVLGIPADKAEELVLRAPGLATLPEATVVRRLENLGEALSSFARGGDRALPPRPASLVRRCPWLLQLRPEGIHDRFEALQRLLPSTDIVHLVTRQPSLLALNSSTNLEVSLDALVLLLFGPAEDGSSSAQRGSTARRETERLVSRFPSLLAGDPSLVEGKVSAVADLLNVSTSSAARLLLTRAPGVLTLSVEHNILPTAKAIQELLPAVDIQKLLQRAPSLLGYSPATLRLKLDALKAALPGADVSKLVASSPALLTFNIKANVLPKLRSLQQLLAEIPASTTDDKKAMAVRRSAAATLLASRGGRSLANTGRGKRQPSMHTSIIQSAISVRAAERQLEGGLAPLMPRADVIRIVEALPSLLQRNVSRNLRPKVAALRDFLGNDTMTQELIRESPRVLLSSMGVLARIGFLRKSLATSNPEWEKLLPACRTAVKSGKQKFFDANPGYADYLTGLLLGEDSGAAEPGNGAVPSADLEDVVSKVLEARHAHRAGDHAG
;
A
#
# COMPACT_ATOMS: atom_id res chain seq x y z
N PRO A 1 -0.30 16.01 45.40
CA PRO A 1 1.18 16.08 45.29
C PRO A 1 1.82 14.66 45.33
N GLY A 2 2.39 14.13 44.24
CA GLY A 2 2.46 14.67 42.88
C GLY A 2 2.73 13.55 41.88
N SER A 3 2.10 13.60 40.70
CA SER A 3 2.12 12.53 39.70
C SER A 3 3.42 12.51 38.88
N ARG A 4 4.23 11.45 39.01
CA ARG A 4 5.32 11.16 38.06
C ARG A 4 4.78 10.30 36.91
N GLY A 5 4.67 10.88 35.73
CA GLY A 5 4.27 10.16 34.51
C GLY A 5 5.42 9.29 33.98
N TRP A 6 5.13 8.04 33.65
CA TRP A 6 6.10 7.13 33.04
C TRP A 6 6.22 7.38 31.54
N VAL A 7 7.42 7.75 31.07
CA VAL A 7 7.73 7.90 29.64
C VAL A 7 8.21 6.55 29.10
N ALA A 8 7.38 5.89 28.30
CA ALA A 8 7.69 4.58 27.72
C ALA A 8 8.68 4.70 26.54
N THR A 9 9.99 4.60 26.82
CA THR A 9 11.04 4.51 25.80
C THR A 9 10.98 3.17 25.06
N ARG A 10 10.87 3.20 23.73
CA ARG A 10 10.87 2.00 22.87
C ARG A 10 12.29 1.43 22.71
N GLY A 11 12.71 0.59 23.63
CA GLY A 11 13.90 -0.25 23.44
C GLY A 11 13.73 -1.20 22.26
N ARG A 12 14.74 -1.29 21.39
CA ARG A 12 14.88 -2.43 20.46
C ARG A 12 15.69 -3.50 21.20
N GLY A 13 15.07 -4.64 21.50
CA GLY A 13 15.77 -5.75 22.14
C GLY A 13 16.81 -6.35 21.21
N VAL A 14 18.09 -6.14 21.51
CA VAL A 14 19.17 -7.04 21.09
C VAL A 14 19.29 -8.10 22.18
N ALA A 15 19.20 -9.37 21.82
CA ALA A 15 19.30 -10.46 22.78
C ALA A 15 20.77 -10.66 23.20
N VAL A 16 21.12 -10.21 24.40
CA VAL A 16 22.38 -10.54 25.07
C VAL A 16 22.11 -11.72 26.00
N GLY A 17 23.00 -12.73 25.98
CA GLY A 17 22.82 -13.99 26.70
C GLY A 17 22.75 -13.81 28.22
N ARG A 18 21.86 -14.57 28.88
CA ARG A 18 21.80 -14.63 30.35
C ARG A 18 22.99 -15.42 30.90
N PHE A 19 23.87 -14.75 31.64
CA PHE A 19 24.70 -15.43 32.64
C PHE A 19 23.90 -15.60 33.93
N ALA A 20 24.01 -16.77 34.56
CA ALA A 20 23.42 -17.02 35.87
C ALA A 20 24.14 -16.20 36.96
N HIS A 21 23.42 -15.82 38.02
CA HIS A 21 24.00 -15.16 39.19
C HIS A 21 24.03 -16.11 40.39
N SER A 22 25.15 -16.10 41.10
CA SER A 22 25.29 -16.63 42.46
C SER A 22 26.20 -15.69 43.27
N GLY A 23 25.99 -15.65 44.59
CA GLY A 23 26.77 -14.80 45.50
C GLY A 23 26.26 -13.36 45.60
N GLY A 24 25.84 -12.96 46.81
CA GLY A 24 25.54 -11.57 47.12
C GLY A 24 26.81 -10.81 47.53
N GLY A 25 27.03 -9.64 46.94
CA GLY A 25 28.06 -8.67 47.32
C GLY A 25 27.48 -7.26 47.29
N GLY A 26 27.90 -6.39 48.20
CA GLY A 26 27.33 -5.05 48.33
C GLY A 26 27.60 -4.18 47.08
N GLN A 27 26.54 -3.75 46.40
CA GLN A 27 26.67 -2.83 45.27
C GLN A 27 27.01 -1.42 45.74
N THR A 28 28.29 -1.06 45.64
CA THR A 28 28.67 0.35 45.45
C THR A 28 28.09 0.83 44.13
N CYS A 29 27.49 2.02 44.10
CA CYS A 29 27.01 2.60 42.84
C CYS A 29 28.21 2.76 41.87
N PRO A 30 28.13 2.26 40.63
CA PRO A 30 29.21 2.45 39.68
C PRO A 30 29.36 3.94 39.38
N THR A 31 30.59 4.45 39.53
CA THR A 31 30.96 5.77 39.00
C THR A 31 30.69 5.80 37.50
N PRO A 32 30.11 6.89 36.95
CA PRO A 32 29.91 6.98 35.51
C PRO A 32 31.25 6.86 34.79
N GLU A 33 31.33 5.97 33.79
CA GLU A 33 32.51 5.88 32.95
C GLU A 33 32.76 7.23 32.26
N PRO A 34 34.03 7.65 32.11
CA PRO A 34 34.35 8.89 31.40
C PRO A 34 33.82 8.80 29.96
N GLY A 35 33.14 9.87 29.52
CA GLY A 35 32.63 9.96 28.15
C GLY A 35 33.76 9.88 27.11
N PRO A 36 33.43 9.52 25.86
CA PRO A 36 34.42 9.46 24.79
C PRO A 36 35.12 10.82 24.61
N ASP A 37 36.42 10.79 24.34
CA ASP A 37 37.23 12.01 24.17
C ASP A 37 36.61 12.91 23.06
N PRO A 38 36.31 14.19 23.35
CA PRO A 38 35.67 15.08 22.38
C PRO A 38 36.53 15.33 21.13
N THR A 39 37.85 15.15 21.19
CA THR A 39 38.73 15.22 20.01
C THR A 39 38.39 14.13 18.98
N VAL A 40 38.05 12.92 19.46
CA VAL A 40 37.62 11.80 18.62
C VAL A 40 36.30 12.16 17.90
N ALA A 41 35.33 12.77 18.59
CA ALA A 41 34.08 13.20 17.96
C ALA A 41 34.29 14.28 16.88
N LEU A 42 35.23 15.23 17.09
CA LEU A 42 35.58 16.24 16.08
C LEU A 42 36.28 15.63 14.85
N LEU A 43 37.15 14.65 15.06
CA LEU A 43 37.85 13.92 14.00
C LEU A 43 36.86 13.14 13.13
N TRP A 44 35.95 12.37 13.75
CA TRP A 44 34.86 11.68 13.05
C TRP A 44 33.86 12.63 12.37
N SER A 45 33.65 13.82 12.94
CA SER A 45 32.83 14.90 12.35
C SER A 45 33.41 15.38 11.01
N SER A 46 34.74 15.64 10.99
CA SER A 46 35.49 15.99 9.79
C SER A 46 35.43 14.90 8.72
N VAL A 47 35.92 13.69 9.05
CA VAL A 47 36.11 12.59 8.09
C VAL A 47 34.80 12.09 7.46
N LEU A 48 33.68 12.11 8.19
CA LEU A 48 32.38 11.67 7.67
C LEU A 48 31.50 12.82 7.13
N GLY A 49 31.92 14.08 7.29
CA GLY A 49 31.12 15.25 6.91
C GLY A 49 29.80 15.34 7.68
N ILE A 50 29.83 15.08 8.99
CA ILE A 50 28.65 15.06 9.87
C ILE A 50 28.82 16.00 11.08
N PRO A 51 27.74 16.54 11.64
CA PRO A 51 27.78 17.22 12.94
C PRO A 51 28.36 16.36 14.08
N ALA A 52 29.10 16.98 15.00
CA ALA A 52 29.85 16.29 16.06
C ALA A 52 28.97 15.49 17.04
N ASP A 53 27.74 15.94 17.32
CA ASP A 53 26.73 15.20 18.09
C ASP A 53 26.44 13.81 17.49
N LYS A 54 26.49 13.70 16.16
CA LYS A 54 26.28 12.45 15.45
C LYS A 54 27.56 11.64 15.31
N ALA A 55 28.72 12.28 15.34
CA ALA A 55 30.00 11.59 15.42
C ALA A 55 30.14 10.87 16.78
N GLU A 56 29.81 11.56 17.87
CA GLU A 56 29.72 10.96 19.22
C GLU A 56 28.73 9.78 19.26
N GLU A 57 27.52 9.94 18.68
CA GLU A 57 26.55 8.84 18.59
C GLU A 57 27.09 7.62 17.81
N LEU A 58 27.91 7.81 16.76
CA LEU A 58 28.53 6.70 16.03
C LEU A 58 29.61 5.98 16.84
N VAL A 59 30.41 6.72 17.61
CA VAL A 59 31.43 6.15 18.51
C VAL A 59 30.78 5.35 19.62
N LEU A 60 29.74 5.89 20.28
CA LEU A 60 28.97 5.19 21.31
C LEU A 60 28.31 3.90 20.78
N ARG A 61 27.89 3.88 19.51
CA ARG A 61 27.33 2.69 18.83
C ARG A 61 28.37 1.65 18.41
N ALA A 62 29.66 1.99 18.41
CA ALA A 62 30.74 1.08 18.04
C ALA A 62 32.07 1.50 18.74
N PRO A 63 32.25 1.22 20.04
CA PRO A 63 33.36 1.77 20.83
C PRO A 63 34.76 1.51 20.25
N GLY A 64 34.97 0.37 19.58
CA GLY A 64 36.20 0.07 18.85
C GLY A 64 36.50 0.97 17.64
N LEU A 65 35.70 2.02 17.39
CA LEU A 65 36.03 3.12 16.49
C LEU A 65 36.83 4.24 17.19
N ALA A 66 36.75 4.38 18.52
CA ALA A 66 37.54 5.35 19.27
C ALA A 66 39.04 5.03 19.27
N THR A 67 39.38 3.75 19.09
CA THR A 67 40.76 3.23 19.06
C THR A 67 41.36 3.15 17.66
N LEU A 68 40.68 3.62 16.61
CA LEU A 68 41.20 3.60 15.23
C LEU A 68 41.89 4.93 14.88
N PRO A 69 43.16 4.92 14.43
CA PRO A 69 43.81 6.12 13.91
C PRO A 69 43.10 6.66 12.66
N GLU A 70 43.09 7.99 12.48
CA GLU A 70 42.41 8.67 11.37
C GLU A 70 42.77 8.10 9.99
N ALA A 71 44.06 7.90 9.72
CA ALA A 71 44.53 7.30 8.47
C ALA A 71 43.98 5.87 8.24
N THR A 72 43.69 5.12 9.30
CA THR A 72 43.02 3.80 9.20
C THR A 72 41.53 3.95 8.87
N VAL A 73 40.88 4.98 9.43
CA VAL A 73 39.46 5.30 9.14
C VAL A 73 39.30 5.73 7.68
N VAL A 74 40.10 6.69 7.22
CA VAL A 74 40.10 7.19 5.83
C VAL A 74 40.35 6.04 4.86
N ARG A 75 41.43 5.26 5.06
CA ARG A 75 41.72 4.10 4.21
C ARG A 75 40.61 3.05 4.18
N ARG A 76 39.92 2.79 5.30
CA ARG A 76 38.76 1.87 5.32
C ARG A 76 37.52 2.44 4.62
N LEU A 77 37.34 3.76 4.58
CA LEU A 77 36.31 4.42 3.76
C LEU A 77 36.64 4.37 2.27
N GLU A 78 37.92 4.54 1.90
CA GLU A 78 38.41 4.44 0.52
C GLU A 78 38.23 3.02 -0.03
N ASN A 79 38.74 2.00 0.68
CA ASN A 79 38.57 0.58 0.29
C ASN A 79 37.08 0.20 0.14
N LEU A 80 36.19 0.74 0.99
CA LEU A 80 34.74 0.53 0.87
C LEU A 80 34.15 1.24 -0.37
N GLY A 81 34.68 2.42 -0.73
CA GLY A 81 34.33 3.12 -1.96
C GLY A 81 34.79 2.40 -3.22
N GLU A 82 36.00 1.85 -3.20
CA GLU A 82 36.53 1.00 -4.27
C GLU A 82 35.68 -0.27 -4.45
N ALA A 83 35.34 -0.97 -3.36
CA ALA A 83 34.45 -2.13 -3.41
C ALA A 83 33.05 -1.79 -3.96
N LEU A 84 32.44 -0.69 -3.50
CA LEU A 84 31.15 -0.21 -4.04
C LEU A 84 31.23 0.17 -5.53
N SER A 85 32.41 0.56 -6.01
CA SER A 85 32.64 0.93 -7.41
C SER A 85 32.93 -0.29 -8.29
N SER A 86 33.72 -1.26 -7.81
CA SER A 86 34.06 -2.48 -8.57
C SER A 86 32.87 -3.44 -8.73
N PHE A 87 31.91 -3.42 -7.80
CA PHE A 87 30.68 -4.20 -7.89
C PHE A 87 29.49 -3.43 -8.50
N ALA A 88 29.65 -2.16 -8.88
CA ALA A 88 28.63 -1.40 -9.58
C ALA A 88 28.52 -1.90 -11.05
N ARG A 89 27.37 -2.48 -11.41
CA ARG A 89 27.14 -2.99 -12.77
C ARG A 89 27.03 -1.81 -13.75
N GLY A 90 28.04 -1.62 -14.60
CA GLY A 90 28.25 -0.44 -15.46
C GLY A 90 27.22 -0.11 -16.55
N GLY A 91 25.98 -0.60 -16.42
CA GLY A 91 24.83 -0.18 -17.23
C GLY A 91 23.91 0.81 -16.53
N ASP A 92 23.87 0.86 -15.19
CA ASP A 92 23.04 1.80 -14.45
C ASP A 92 23.81 3.09 -14.13
N ARG A 93 23.21 4.25 -14.41
CA ARG A 93 23.86 5.58 -14.27
C ARG A 93 23.82 6.13 -12.84
N ALA A 94 23.28 5.37 -11.89
CA ALA A 94 23.31 5.74 -10.48
C ALA A 94 24.75 5.68 -9.92
N LEU A 95 25.32 6.85 -9.59
CA LEU A 95 26.60 6.93 -8.89
C LEU A 95 26.56 6.10 -7.59
N PRO A 96 27.63 5.33 -7.28
CA PRO A 96 27.66 4.52 -6.07
C PRO A 96 27.51 5.40 -4.81
N PRO A 97 26.76 4.94 -3.80
CA PRO A 97 26.43 5.77 -2.64
C PRO A 97 27.67 5.98 -1.77
N ARG A 98 27.94 7.25 -1.44
CA ARG A 98 29.12 7.67 -0.66
C ARG A 98 29.35 6.77 0.57
N PRO A 99 30.54 6.18 0.78
CA PRO A 99 30.81 5.22 1.87
C PRO A 99 30.38 5.70 3.27
N ALA A 100 30.61 6.98 3.58
CA ALA A 100 30.17 7.61 4.83
C ALA A 100 28.65 7.45 5.10
N SER A 101 27.81 7.37 4.06
CA SER A 101 26.36 7.16 4.18
C SER A 101 25.97 5.72 4.54
N LEU A 102 26.87 4.74 4.30
CA LEU A 102 26.73 3.36 4.77
C LEU A 102 27.22 3.25 6.21
N VAL A 103 28.41 3.79 6.50
CA VAL A 103 29.02 3.82 7.84
C VAL A 103 28.11 4.50 8.86
N ARG A 104 27.50 5.65 8.53
CA ARG A 104 26.53 6.34 9.41
C ARG A 104 25.30 5.49 9.76
N ARG A 105 25.04 4.40 9.02
CA ARG A 105 23.96 3.43 9.30
C ARG A 105 24.46 2.10 9.88
N CYS A 106 25.76 1.80 9.76
CA CYS A 106 26.41 0.58 10.24
C CYS A 106 27.88 0.90 10.58
N PRO A 107 28.17 1.44 11.78
CA PRO A 107 29.50 1.98 12.09
C PRO A 107 30.57 0.88 12.17
N TRP A 108 30.17 -0.31 12.62
CA TRP A 108 30.99 -1.52 12.65
C TRP A 108 31.53 -1.94 11.26
N LEU A 109 31.03 -1.40 10.13
CA LEU A 109 31.64 -1.60 8.81
C LEU A 109 33.13 -1.22 8.83
N LEU A 110 33.50 -0.17 9.56
CA LEU A 110 34.88 0.27 9.69
C LEU A 110 35.70 -0.57 10.69
N GLN A 111 35.10 -1.56 11.35
CA GLN A 111 35.83 -2.58 12.10
C GLN A 111 36.26 -3.77 11.21
N LEU A 112 35.61 -3.98 10.06
CA LEU A 112 36.05 -4.99 9.07
C LEU A 112 37.49 -4.71 8.60
N ARG A 113 38.23 -5.79 8.34
CA ARG A 113 39.50 -5.71 7.61
C ARG A 113 39.24 -5.44 6.12
N PRO A 114 40.06 -4.63 5.43
CA PRO A 114 39.83 -4.24 4.02
C PRO A 114 39.59 -5.42 3.08
N GLU A 115 40.41 -6.46 3.20
CA GLU A 115 40.41 -7.65 2.34
C GLU A 115 39.04 -8.35 2.44
N GLY A 116 38.59 -8.53 3.69
CA GLY A 116 37.29 -9.10 4.02
C GLY A 116 36.08 -8.21 3.71
N ILE A 117 36.24 -7.05 3.07
CA ILE A 117 35.13 -6.30 2.46
C ILE A 117 34.89 -6.81 1.04
N HIS A 118 35.92 -6.84 0.19
CA HIS A 118 35.83 -7.37 -1.18
C HIS A 118 35.36 -8.83 -1.18
N ASP A 119 35.93 -9.68 -0.33
CA ASP A 119 35.53 -11.10 -0.20
C ASP A 119 34.03 -11.25 0.07
N ARG A 120 33.43 -10.35 0.87
CA ARG A 120 32.01 -10.39 1.25
C ARG A 120 31.11 -9.85 0.15
N PHE A 121 31.52 -8.82 -0.59
CA PHE A 121 30.83 -8.42 -1.81
C PHE A 121 30.87 -9.52 -2.87
N GLU A 122 32.02 -10.19 -3.04
CA GLU A 122 32.18 -11.27 -4.00
C GLU A 122 31.36 -12.50 -3.61
N ALA A 123 31.32 -12.87 -2.32
CA ALA A 123 30.43 -13.91 -1.81
C ALA A 123 28.95 -13.57 -2.08
N LEU A 124 28.49 -12.35 -1.75
CA LEU A 124 27.13 -11.91 -2.06
C LEU A 124 26.83 -11.96 -3.57
N GLN A 125 27.80 -11.60 -4.42
CA GLN A 125 27.68 -11.64 -5.88
C GLN A 125 27.67 -13.07 -6.46
N ARG A 126 28.39 -14.02 -5.84
CA ARG A 126 28.29 -15.47 -6.16
C ARG A 126 26.93 -16.03 -5.75
N LEU A 127 26.40 -15.64 -4.58
CA LEU A 127 25.15 -16.18 -4.05
C LEU A 127 23.90 -15.64 -4.73
N LEU A 128 23.91 -14.36 -5.11
CA LEU A 128 22.77 -13.64 -5.68
C LEU A 128 23.10 -13.07 -7.09
N PRO A 129 23.46 -13.92 -8.08
CA PRO A 129 24.02 -13.49 -9.36
C PRO A 129 23.11 -12.59 -10.19
N SER A 130 21.78 -12.62 -9.99
CA SER A 130 20.83 -11.72 -10.65
C SER A 130 20.56 -10.42 -9.89
N THR A 131 21.10 -10.25 -8.68
CA THR A 131 20.86 -9.09 -7.80
C THR A 131 21.96 -8.04 -7.91
N ASP A 132 21.57 -6.76 -7.93
CA ASP A 132 22.50 -5.66 -7.67
C ASP A 132 22.92 -5.65 -6.19
N ILE A 133 24.15 -6.08 -5.94
CA ILE A 133 24.73 -6.19 -4.60
C ILE A 133 25.03 -4.81 -4.00
N VAL A 134 25.38 -3.81 -4.82
CA VAL A 134 25.62 -2.44 -4.37
C VAL A 134 24.31 -1.86 -3.83
N HIS A 135 23.20 -1.98 -4.56
CA HIS A 135 21.88 -1.58 -4.05
C HIS A 135 21.42 -2.42 -2.84
N LEU A 136 21.71 -3.73 -2.82
CA LEU A 136 21.38 -4.63 -1.70
C LEU A 136 22.06 -4.18 -0.39
N VAL A 137 23.40 -4.05 -0.41
CA VAL A 137 24.21 -3.57 0.72
C VAL A 137 23.84 -2.13 1.08
N THR A 138 23.55 -1.29 0.08
CA THR A 138 23.07 0.08 0.30
C THR A 138 21.75 0.14 1.06
N ARG A 139 20.87 -0.84 0.88
CA ARG A 139 19.62 -0.93 1.65
C ARG A 139 19.82 -1.56 3.03
N GLN A 140 20.70 -2.54 3.17
CA GLN A 140 21.01 -3.21 4.43
C GLN A 140 22.51 -3.48 4.59
N PRO A 141 23.31 -2.51 5.10
CA PRO A 141 24.75 -2.70 5.16
C PRO A 141 25.19 -3.77 6.19
N SER A 142 24.30 -4.17 7.11
CA SER A 142 24.53 -5.28 8.05
C SER A 142 24.69 -6.64 7.36
N LEU A 143 24.40 -6.78 6.07
CA LEU A 143 24.72 -8.00 5.33
C LEU A 143 26.23 -8.27 5.27
N LEU A 144 27.05 -7.21 5.23
CA LEU A 144 28.50 -7.34 5.31
C LEU A 144 28.99 -7.69 6.74
N ALA A 145 28.13 -7.67 7.77
CA ALA A 145 28.49 -8.10 9.13
C ALA A 145 28.48 -9.62 9.27
N LEU A 146 27.63 -10.29 8.49
CA LEU A 146 27.40 -11.73 8.57
C LEU A 146 28.69 -12.46 8.22
N ASN A 147 29.28 -13.09 9.23
CA ASN A 147 30.49 -13.87 9.07
C ASN A 147 30.16 -15.17 8.33
N SER A 148 31.07 -15.57 7.43
CA SER A 148 30.97 -16.67 6.45
C SER A 148 29.90 -16.51 5.35
N SER A 149 30.24 -17.00 4.16
CA SER A 149 29.26 -17.22 3.08
C SER A 149 28.27 -18.32 3.48
N THR A 150 28.70 -19.31 4.27
CA THR A 150 27.86 -20.44 4.70
C THR A 150 26.61 -20.03 5.46
N ASN A 151 26.67 -18.96 6.28
CA ASN A 151 25.46 -18.43 6.94
C ASN A 151 24.47 -17.80 5.95
N LEU A 152 24.97 -17.16 4.89
CA LEU A 152 24.15 -16.60 3.80
C LEU A 152 23.59 -17.70 2.89
N GLU A 153 24.37 -18.75 2.62
CA GLU A 153 23.98 -19.95 1.87
C GLU A 153 22.85 -20.69 2.59
N VAL A 154 23.05 -21.09 3.85
CA VAL A 154 22.03 -21.77 4.67
C VAL A 154 20.77 -20.92 4.82
N SER A 155 20.89 -19.60 4.97
CA SER A 155 19.73 -18.70 5.01
C SER A 155 18.98 -18.61 3.67
N LEU A 156 19.70 -18.63 2.53
CA LEU A 156 19.11 -18.60 1.20
C LEU A 156 18.41 -19.93 0.86
N ASP A 157 19.05 -21.05 1.17
CA ASP A 157 18.53 -22.39 0.90
C ASP A 157 17.34 -22.71 1.82
N ALA A 158 17.36 -22.28 3.09
CA ALA A 158 16.20 -22.33 3.96
C ALA A 158 15.02 -21.50 3.42
N LEU A 159 15.27 -20.30 2.86
CA LEU A 159 14.21 -19.51 2.20
C LEU A 159 13.66 -20.19 0.94
N VAL A 160 14.51 -20.88 0.16
CA VAL A 160 14.08 -21.70 -0.99
C VAL A 160 13.20 -22.87 -0.53
N LEU A 161 13.64 -23.64 0.47
CA LEU A 161 12.87 -24.76 1.04
C LEU A 161 11.53 -24.31 1.62
N LEU A 162 11.51 -23.19 2.35
CA LEU A 162 10.26 -22.61 2.86
C LEU A 162 9.31 -22.19 1.74
N LEU A 163 9.79 -21.54 0.68
CA LEU A 163 8.95 -21.04 -0.42
C LEU A 163 8.40 -22.15 -1.32
N PHE A 164 9.20 -23.19 -1.61
CA PHE A 164 8.91 -24.17 -2.65
C PHE A 164 8.67 -25.60 -2.14
N GLY A 165 8.95 -25.87 -0.86
CA GLY A 165 8.91 -27.19 -0.26
C GLY A 165 10.18 -28.02 -0.57
N PRO A 166 10.28 -29.24 -0.01
CA PRO A 166 11.23 -30.23 -0.50
C PRO A 166 10.93 -30.57 -1.97
N ALA A 167 11.95 -31.02 -2.70
CA ALA A 167 11.79 -31.46 -4.09
C ALA A 167 11.17 -32.87 -4.14
N GLU A 168 9.84 -32.95 -4.14
CA GLU A 168 9.13 -34.22 -4.28
C GLU A 168 9.48 -34.94 -5.60
N ASP A 169 10.03 -36.14 -5.41
CA ASP A 169 10.34 -37.25 -6.30
C ASP A 169 10.43 -36.99 -7.82
N GLY A 170 11.66 -37.11 -8.34
CA GLY A 170 11.98 -37.37 -9.74
C GLY A 170 11.74 -36.23 -10.75
N SER A 171 10.85 -35.28 -10.46
CA SER A 171 10.59 -34.15 -11.37
C SER A 171 11.82 -33.23 -11.49
N SER A 172 12.21 -32.89 -12.73
CA SER A 172 13.51 -32.27 -13.08
C SER A 172 13.97 -31.15 -12.14
N SER A 173 14.82 -31.53 -11.18
CA SER A 173 15.15 -30.72 -10.00
C SER A 173 15.95 -29.47 -10.36
N ALA A 174 16.87 -29.58 -11.32
CA ALA A 174 17.72 -28.48 -11.79
C ALA A 174 16.90 -27.27 -12.27
N GLN A 175 15.85 -27.51 -13.08
CA GLN A 175 15.06 -26.41 -13.62
C GLN A 175 14.16 -25.75 -12.56
N ARG A 176 13.53 -26.55 -11.67
CA ARG A 176 12.74 -26.04 -10.53
C ARG A 176 13.63 -25.25 -9.56
N GLY A 177 14.83 -25.72 -9.26
CA GLY A 177 15.81 -25.01 -8.43
C GLY A 177 16.22 -23.66 -9.03
N SER A 178 16.43 -23.60 -10.35
CA SER A 178 16.83 -22.36 -11.03
C SER A 178 15.78 -21.24 -10.97
N THR A 179 14.48 -21.58 -11.05
CA THR A 179 13.40 -20.60 -10.93
C THR A 179 13.15 -20.22 -9.48
N ALA A 180 13.16 -21.20 -8.57
CA ALA A 180 13.02 -20.99 -7.13
C ALA A 180 14.09 -20.04 -6.56
N ARG A 181 15.36 -20.26 -6.93
CA ARG A 181 16.47 -19.39 -6.53
C ARG A 181 16.32 -17.97 -7.07
N ARG A 182 15.96 -17.80 -8.35
CA ARG A 182 15.70 -16.48 -8.96
C ARG A 182 14.54 -15.73 -8.30
N GLU A 183 13.49 -16.42 -7.86
CA GLU A 183 12.41 -15.78 -7.10
C GLU A 183 12.85 -15.39 -5.68
N THR A 184 13.69 -16.21 -5.04
CA THR A 184 14.29 -15.89 -3.74
C THR A 184 15.27 -14.72 -3.83
N GLU A 185 16.07 -14.61 -4.90
CA GLU A 185 16.91 -13.43 -5.18
C GLU A 185 16.07 -12.16 -5.39
N ARG A 186 14.97 -12.24 -6.15
CA ARG A 186 13.98 -11.15 -6.30
C ARG A 186 13.29 -10.78 -4.99
N LEU A 187 13.25 -11.70 -4.02
CA LEU A 187 12.70 -11.48 -2.68
C LEU A 187 13.72 -10.78 -1.76
N VAL A 188 14.94 -11.30 -1.71
CA VAL A 188 16.07 -10.77 -0.94
C VAL A 188 16.44 -9.36 -1.39
N SER A 189 16.51 -9.10 -2.70
CA SER A 189 16.74 -7.76 -3.25
C SER A 189 15.66 -6.73 -2.84
N ARG A 190 14.43 -7.19 -2.56
CA ARG A 190 13.35 -6.35 -2.00
C ARG A 190 13.40 -6.26 -0.47
N PHE A 191 13.80 -7.31 0.23
CA PHE A 191 13.80 -7.40 1.70
C PHE A 191 15.10 -8.04 2.23
N PRO A 192 16.24 -7.34 2.13
CA PRO A 192 17.56 -7.89 2.47
C PRO A 192 17.70 -8.34 3.93
N SER A 193 16.90 -7.78 4.84
CA SER A 193 16.86 -8.19 6.25
C SER A 193 16.51 -9.66 6.48
N LEU A 194 15.98 -10.36 5.48
CA LEU A 194 15.68 -11.80 5.56
C LEU A 194 16.95 -12.66 5.61
N LEU A 195 18.06 -12.24 5.00
CA LEU A 195 19.36 -12.94 5.10
C LEU A 195 20.12 -12.61 6.40
N ALA A 196 19.65 -11.64 7.19
CA ALA A 196 20.25 -11.25 8.47
C ALA A 196 19.47 -11.78 9.69
N GLY A 197 18.45 -12.61 9.47
CA GLY A 197 17.74 -13.35 10.50
C GLY A 197 18.18 -14.80 10.52
N ASP A 198 18.14 -15.41 11.70
CA ASP A 198 18.27 -16.86 11.86
C ASP A 198 17.14 -17.57 11.07
N PRO A 199 17.46 -18.52 10.16
CA PRO A 199 16.46 -19.21 9.35
C PRO A 199 15.45 -19.99 10.19
N SER A 200 15.83 -20.55 11.34
CA SER A 200 14.92 -21.25 12.25
C SER A 200 13.87 -20.31 12.86
N LEU A 201 14.24 -19.05 13.12
CA LEU A 201 13.30 -18.02 13.57
C LEU A 201 12.39 -17.52 12.44
N VAL A 202 12.78 -17.67 11.17
CA VAL A 202 11.89 -17.42 10.02
C VAL A 202 10.92 -18.59 9.86
N GLU A 203 11.41 -19.83 9.90
CA GLU A 203 10.60 -21.05 9.83
C GLU A 203 9.54 -21.11 10.94
N GLY A 204 9.92 -20.92 12.21
CA GLY A 204 8.96 -20.93 13.33
C GLY A 204 7.88 -19.84 13.21
N LYS A 205 8.21 -18.68 12.63
CA LYS A 205 7.21 -17.61 12.33
C LYS A 205 6.30 -17.97 11.16
N VAL A 206 6.82 -18.67 10.15
CA VAL A 206 6.03 -19.18 9.03
C VAL A 206 5.09 -20.29 9.52
N SER A 207 5.57 -21.24 10.33
CA SER A 207 4.75 -22.32 10.91
C SER A 207 3.62 -21.76 11.76
N ALA A 208 3.91 -20.88 12.73
CA ALA A 208 2.87 -20.30 13.59
C ALA A 208 1.82 -19.47 12.81
N VAL A 209 2.13 -19.01 11.60
CA VAL A 209 1.14 -18.39 10.69
C VAL A 209 0.45 -19.42 9.80
N ALA A 210 1.11 -20.53 9.43
CA ALA A 210 0.50 -21.67 8.74
C ALA A 210 -0.61 -22.28 9.61
N ASP A 211 -0.32 -22.53 10.89
CA ASP A 211 -1.24 -23.03 11.91
C ASP A 211 -2.44 -22.07 12.09
N LEU A 212 -2.15 -20.78 12.29
CA LEU A 212 -3.16 -19.73 12.47
C LEU A 212 -4.13 -19.62 11.27
N LEU A 213 -3.61 -19.82 10.05
CA LEU A 213 -4.37 -19.69 8.81
C LEU A 213 -4.97 -21.01 8.30
N ASN A 214 -4.64 -22.14 8.95
CA ASN A 214 -4.94 -23.50 8.49
C ASN A 214 -4.55 -23.72 7.01
N VAL A 215 -3.28 -23.43 6.68
CA VAL A 215 -2.68 -23.65 5.36
C VAL A 215 -1.32 -24.34 5.49
N SER A 216 -0.82 -24.95 4.42
CA SER A 216 0.52 -25.54 4.43
C SER A 216 1.63 -24.49 4.63
N THR A 217 2.73 -24.90 5.27
CA THR A 217 3.90 -24.04 5.56
C THR A 217 4.40 -23.29 4.33
N SER A 218 4.53 -23.94 3.18
CA SER A 218 4.95 -23.29 1.93
C SER A 218 3.91 -22.35 1.31
N SER A 219 2.64 -22.46 1.71
CA SER A 219 1.60 -21.48 1.37
C SER A 219 1.69 -20.25 2.27
N ALA A 220 1.90 -20.44 3.58
CA ALA A 220 2.17 -19.36 4.52
C ALA A 220 3.49 -18.63 4.21
N ALA A 221 4.54 -19.35 3.81
CA ALA A 221 5.82 -18.80 3.38
C ALA A 221 5.62 -17.87 2.19
N ARG A 222 5.04 -18.37 1.08
CA ARG A 222 4.75 -17.57 -0.12
C ARG A 222 3.83 -16.38 0.20
N LEU A 223 2.83 -16.55 1.05
CA LEU A 223 1.95 -15.47 1.51
C LEU A 223 2.72 -14.36 2.24
N LEU A 224 3.49 -14.71 3.27
CA LEU A 224 4.23 -13.75 4.10
C LEU A 224 5.36 -13.10 3.30
N LEU A 225 6.25 -13.91 2.73
CA LEU A 225 7.46 -13.45 2.06
C LEU A 225 7.13 -12.53 0.87
N THR A 226 6.14 -12.88 0.03
CA THR A 226 5.83 -12.06 -1.16
C THR A 226 4.94 -10.84 -0.88
N ARG A 227 4.06 -10.89 0.14
CA ARG A 227 3.02 -9.86 0.35
C ARG A 227 3.19 -9.02 1.62
N ALA A 228 3.85 -9.53 2.66
CA ALA A 228 4.07 -8.83 3.93
C ALA A 228 5.32 -9.29 4.71
N PRO A 229 6.53 -9.34 4.10
CA PRO A 229 7.72 -9.89 4.76
C PRO A 229 8.16 -9.11 6.01
N GLY A 230 7.70 -7.87 6.18
CA GLY A 230 7.87 -7.12 7.43
C GLY A 230 7.26 -7.83 8.66
N VAL A 231 6.25 -8.69 8.48
CA VAL A 231 5.67 -9.50 9.57
C VAL A 231 6.71 -10.47 10.17
N LEU A 232 7.66 -10.96 9.37
CA LEU A 232 8.72 -11.86 9.84
C LEU A 232 9.73 -11.16 10.77
N THR A 233 9.74 -9.82 10.83
CA THR A 233 10.55 -9.06 11.79
C THR A 233 9.93 -8.99 13.20
N LEU A 234 8.70 -9.47 13.36
CA LEU A 234 7.93 -9.38 14.60
C LEU A 234 8.08 -10.63 15.48
N SER A 235 7.60 -10.55 16.73
CA SER A 235 7.48 -11.70 17.63
C SER A 235 6.16 -12.45 17.38
N VAL A 236 6.22 -13.79 17.39
CA VAL A 236 5.02 -14.64 17.30
C VAL A 236 4.10 -14.38 18.51
N GLU A 237 4.64 -14.51 19.71
CA GLU A 237 3.93 -14.43 20.98
C GLU A 237 3.44 -13.03 21.32
N HIS A 238 4.21 -11.99 20.99
CA HIS A 238 3.92 -10.61 21.43
C HIS A 238 3.30 -9.74 20.34
N ASN A 239 3.29 -10.18 19.07
CA ASN A 239 2.70 -9.42 17.97
C ASN A 239 1.73 -10.25 17.13
N ILE A 240 2.19 -11.35 16.51
CA ILE A 240 1.38 -12.09 15.52
C ILE A 240 0.13 -12.69 16.15
N LEU A 241 0.28 -13.49 17.21
CA LEU A 241 -0.86 -14.15 17.87
C LEU A 241 -1.79 -13.17 18.60
N PRO A 242 -1.30 -12.16 19.36
CA PRO A 242 -2.17 -11.14 19.97
C PRO A 242 -2.91 -10.29 18.95
N THR A 243 -2.29 -9.91 17.82
CA THR A 243 -2.97 -9.16 16.76
C THR A 243 -4.01 -10.02 16.03
N ALA A 244 -3.75 -11.31 15.81
CA ALA A 244 -4.74 -12.21 15.23
C ALA A 244 -5.96 -12.40 16.15
N LYS A 245 -5.74 -12.64 17.45
CA LYS A 245 -6.81 -12.70 18.47
C LYS A 245 -7.61 -11.39 18.54
N ALA A 246 -6.93 -10.24 18.52
CA ALA A 246 -7.61 -8.94 18.48
C ALA A 246 -8.43 -8.72 17.19
N ILE A 247 -8.00 -9.25 16.05
CA ILE A 247 -8.79 -9.23 14.80
C ILE A 247 -10.07 -10.07 14.96
N GLN A 248 -9.97 -11.25 15.59
CA GLN A 248 -11.10 -12.12 15.89
C GLN A 248 -12.11 -11.47 16.86
N GLU A 249 -11.64 -10.87 17.95
CA GLU A 249 -12.48 -10.11 18.90
C GLU A 249 -13.25 -8.95 18.24
N LEU A 250 -12.61 -8.26 17.28
CA LEU A 250 -13.15 -7.04 16.69
C LEU A 250 -14.02 -7.28 15.45
N LEU A 251 -13.90 -8.46 14.84
CA LEU A 251 -14.60 -8.86 13.62
C LEU A 251 -15.14 -10.30 13.75
N PRO A 252 -15.94 -10.63 14.79
CA PRO A 252 -16.32 -12.02 15.10
C PRO A 252 -17.16 -12.72 14.02
N ALA A 253 -17.83 -11.93 13.15
CA ALA A 253 -18.58 -12.44 12.00
C ALA A 253 -17.72 -12.62 10.73
N VAL A 254 -16.39 -12.48 10.81
CA VAL A 254 -15.48 -12.48 9.67
C VAL A 254 -14.50 -13.64 9.76
N ASP A 255 -14.40 -14.40 8.67
CA ASP A 255 -13.39 -15.45 8.49
C ASP A 255 -11.98 -14.84 8.51
N ILE A 256 -11.28 -14.98 9.63
CA ILE A 256 -9.94 -14.44 9.87
C ILE A 256 -8.90 -15.08 8.93
N GLN A 257 -9.06 -16.36 8.59
CA GLN A 257 -8.14 -17.08 7.71
C GLN A 257 -8.17 -16.46 6.31
N LYS A 258 -9.38 -16.31 5.72
CA LYS A 258 -9.58 -15.63 4.45
C LYS A 258 -9.22 -14.13 4.52
N LEU A 259 -9.43 -13.46 5.65
CA LEU A 259 -9.07 -12.06 5.84
C LEU A 259 -7.55 -11.84 5.77
N LEU A 260 -6.79 -12.65 6.52
CA LEU A 260 -5.34 -12.57 6.62
C LEU A 260 -4.64 -13.13 5.37
N GLN A 261 -5.17 -14.18 4.72
CA GLN A 261 -4.71 -14.61 3.40
C GLN A 261 -4.85 -13.50 2.33
N ARG A 262 -5.84 -12.60 2.48
CA ARG A 262 -6.05 -11.46 1.58
C ARG A 262 -5.24 -10.21 1.98
N ALA A 263 -4.89 -10.05 3.25
CA ALA A 263 -4.03 -8.96 3.74
C ALA A 263 -3.15 -9.39 4.95
N PRO A 264 -2.04 -10.12 4.73
CA PRO A 264 -1.19 -10.61 5.81
C PRO A 264 -0.51 -9.46 6.58
N SER A 265 -0.38 -8.29 5.96
CA SER A 265 0.13 -7.06 6.58
C SER A 265 -0.74 -6.52 7.72
N LEU A 266 -1.96 -7.05 7.93
CA LEU A 266 -2.75 -6.74 9.13
C LEU A 266 -2.08 -7.22 10.43
N LEU A 267 -1.30 -8.31 10.37
CA LEU A 267 -0.48 -8.80 11.49
C LEU A 267 0.63 -7.81 11.90
N GLY A 268 0.95 -6.83 11.04
CA GLY A 268 1.92 -5.78 11.31
C GLY A 268 1.40 -4.60 12.14
N TYR A 269 0.12 -4.57 12.50
CA TYR A 269 -0.45 -3.53 13.36
C TYR A 269 -0.61 -3.99 14.80
N SER A 270 -0.59 -3.05 15.75
CA SER A 270 -0.99 -3.35 17.13
C SER A 270 -2.51 -3.42 17.27
N PRO A 271 -3.06 -4.22 18.21
CA PRO A 271 -4.49 -4.28 18.49
C PRO A 271 -5.15 -2.90 18.67
N ALA A 272 -4.51 -2.00 19.43
CA ALA A 272 -5.00 -0.64 19.65
C ALA A 272 -5.08 0.18 18.34
N THR A 273 -4.15 -0.02 17.40
CA THR A 273 -4.19 0.65 16.09
C THR A 273 -5.33 0.13 15.23
N LEU A 274 -5.62 -1.17 15.29
CA LEU A 274 -6.74 -1.77 14.56
C LEU A 274 -8.10 -1.30 15.12
N ARG A 275 -8.24 -1.23 16.45
CA ARG A 275 -9.42 -0.63 17.13
C ARG A 275 -9.65 0.80 16.66
N LEU A 276 -8.65 1.68 16.82
CA LEU A 276 -8.72 3.08 16.38
C LEU A 276 -9.01 3.25 14.88
N LYS A 277 -8.58 2.31 14.02
CA LYS A 277 -8.93 2.32 12.60
C LYS A 277 -10.38 1.88 12.35
N LEU A 278 -10.84 0.80 12.97
CA LEU A 278 -12.22 0.33 12.84
C LEU A 278 -13.22 1.38 13.35
N ASP A 279 -12.93 2.04 14.47
CA ASP A 279 -13.82 3.05 15.03
C ASP A 279 -13.81 4.35 14.20
N ALA A 280 -12.65 4.74 13.64
CA ALA A 280 -12.60 5.80 12.64
C ALA A 280 -13.34 5.46 11.33
N LEU A 281 -13.44 4.17 10.97
CA LEU A 281 -14.17 3.71 9.79
C LEU A 281 -15.69 3.69 10.03
N LYS A 282 -16.13 3.26 11.23
CA LYS A 282 -17.54 3.39 11.69
C LYS A 282 -17.99 4.84 11.72
N ALA A 283 -17.15 5.74 12.24
CA ALA A 283 -17.44 7.18 12.27
C ALA A 283 -17.44 7.84 10.87
N ALA A 284 -16.66 7.30 9.93
CA ALA A 284 -16.62 7.79 8.54
C ALA A 284 -17.81 7.32 7.69
N LEU A 285 -18.39 6.17 8.03
CA LEU A 285 -19.47 5.50 7.29
C LEU A 285 -20.62 5.12 8.25
N PRO A 286 -21.34 6.11 8.81
CA PRO A 286 -22.40 5.85 9.77
C PRO A 286 -23.53 5.03 9.13
N GLY A 287 -23.89 3.91 9.77
CA GLY A 287 -24.89 2.97 9.28
C GLY A 287 -24.36 1.87 8.34
N ALA A 288 -23.08 1.89 7.97
CA ALA A 288 -22.48 0.83 7.15
C ALA A 288 -22.06 -0.39 7.98
N ASP A 289 -22.17 -1.59 7.38
CA ASP A 289 -21.57 -2.81 7.94
C ASP A 289 -20.06 -2.81 7.71
N VAL A 290 -19.33 -2.16 8.63
CA VAL A 290 -17.86 -2.08 8.63
C VAL A 290 -17.20 -3.47 8.70
N SER A 291 -17.85 -4.47 9.29
CA SER A 291 -17.31 -5.83 9.36
C SER A 291 -17.28 -6.47 7.97
N LYS A 292 -18.39 -6.41 7.24
CA LYS A 292 -18.50 -6.85 5.84
C LYS A 292 -17.67 -6.00 4.88
N LEU A 293 -17.55 -4.70 5.14
CA LEU A 293 -16.68 -3.78 4.41
C LEU A 293 -15.19 -4.19 4.49
N VAL A 294 -14.74 -4.55 5.69
CA VAL A 294 -13.37 -5.02 5.95
C VAL A 294 -13.18 -6.46 5.45
N ALA A 295 -14.16 -7.35 5.63
CA ALA A 295 -14.13 -8.71 5.08
C ALA A 295 -13.97 -8.72 3.56
N SER A 296 -14.69 -7.83 2.86
CA SER A 296 -14.60 -7.70 1.40
C SER A 296 -13.36 -6.95 0.92
N SER A 297 -12.83 -5.99 1.68
CA SER A 297 -11.65 -5.17 1.32
C SER A 297 -10.72 -4.90 2.52
N PRO A 298 -9.94 -5.90 3.00
CA PRO A 298 -9.13 -5.75 4.21
C PRO A 298 -8.03 -4.70 4.11
N ALA A 299 -7.61 -4.35 2.89
CA ALA A 299 -6.67 -3.26 2.64
C ALA A 299 -7.17 -1.89 3.14
N LEU A 300 -8.47 -1.69 3.40
CA LEU A 300 -8.97 -0.47 4.06
C LEU A 300 -8.29 -0.22 5.42
N LEU A 301 -7.95 -1.29 6.15
CA LEU A 301 -7.25 -1.20 7.44
C LEU A 301 -5.73 -1.02 7.31
N THR A 302 -5.12 -1.09 6.12
CA THR A 302 -3.70 -0.76 5.95
C THR A 302 -3.49 0.74 5.75
N PHE A 303 -4.38 1.42 5.02
CA PHE A 303 -4.33 2.87 4.81
C PHE A 303 -4.43 3.68 6.12
N ASN A 304 -3.96 4.94 6.08
CA ASN A 304 -4.29 5.94 7.10
C ASN A 304 -5.66 6.54 6.75
N ILE A 305 -6.69 6.21 7.54
CA ILE A 305 -8.09 6.57 7.29
C ILE A 305 -8.29 8.09 7.25
N LYS A 306 -7.69 8.84 8.19
CA LYS A 306 -7.82 10.31 8.23
C LYS A 306 -7.18 11.00 7.02
N ALA A 307 -6.04 10.49 6.56
CA ALA A 307 -5.28 11.09 5.46
C ALA A 307 -5.66 10.59 4.05
N ASN A 308 -6.26 9.39 3.93
CA ASN A 308 -6.55 8.77 2.62
C ASN A 308 -8.02 8.44 2.41
N VAL A 309 -8.71 7.88 3.42
CA VAL A 309 -10.08 7.40 3.25
C VAL A 309 -11.07 8.56 3.36
N LEU A 310 -10.95 9.42 4.38
CA LEU A 310 -11.84 10.59 4.53
C LEU A 310 -11.78 11.55 3.33
N PRO A 311 -10.60 11.96 2.79
CA PRO A 311 -10.56 12.82 1.61
C PRO A 311 -11.17 12.16 0.37
N LYS A 312 -10.92 10.86 0.15
CA LYS A 312 -11.53 10.12 -0.96
C LYS A 312 -13.04 9.97 -0.81
N LEU A 313 -13.56 9.78 0.41
CA LEU A 313 -15.01 9.76 0.65
C LEU A 313 -15.65 11.12 0.35
N ARG A 314 -15.03 12.22 0.81
CA ARG A 314 -15.48 13.58 0.45
C ARG A 314 -15.40 13.83 -1.06
N SER A 315 -14.36 13.35 -1.74
CA SER A 315 -14.24 13.51 -3.20
C SER A 315 -15.12 12.57 -4.02
N LEU A 316 -15.53 11.42 -3.48
CA LEU A 316 -16.61 10.62 -4.05
C LEU A 316 -17.96 11.31 -3.86
N GLN A 317 -18.23 11.91 -2.70
CA GLN A 317 -19.42 12.73 -2.46
C GLN A 317 -19.47 13.96 -3.38
N GLN A 318 -18.35 14.68 -3.55
CA GLN A 318 -18.20 15.75 -4.55
C GLN A 318 -18.54 15.25 -5.95
N LEU A 319 -17.82 14.25 -6.45
CA LEU A 319 -17.92 13.75 -7.82
C LEU A 319 -19.30 13.19 -8.15
N LEU A 320 -19.97 12.54 -7.20
CA LEU A 320 -21.33 12.03 -7.38
C LEU A 320 -22.40 13.13 -7.26
N ALA A 321 -22.12 14.21 -6.53
CA ALA A 321 -22.95 15.43 -6.50
C ALA A 321 -22.68 16.37 -7.70
N GLU A 322 -21.52 16.31 -8.35
CA GLU A 322 -21.21 16.97 -9.64
C GLU A 322 -22.03 16.39 -10.82
N ILE A 323 -22.79 15.33 -10.56
CA ILE A 323 -23.81 14.80 -11.45
C ILE A 323 -25.14 15.45 -11.03
N PRO A 324 -25.70 16.39 -11.81
CA PRO A 324 -26.96 17.04 -11.45
C PRO A 324 -28.09 16.01 -11.39
N ALA A 325 -28.72 15.87 -10.23
CA ALA A 325 -29.98 15.14 -10.10
C ALA A 325 -31.03 15.85 -10.96
N SER A 326 -31.58 15.16 -11.97
CA SER A 326 -32.56 15.77 -12.87
C SER A 326 -33.82 16.15 -12.12
N THR A 327 -34.33 17.36 -12.39
CA THR A 327 -35.45 17.99 -11.66
C THR A 327 -36.82 17.40 -12.02
N THR A 328 -36.85 16.24 -12.68
CA THR A 328 -38.05 15.57 -13.20
C THR A 328 -39.04 15.16 -12.11
N ASP A 329 -38.60 15.00 -10.85
CA ASP A 329 -39.47 14.69 -9.71
C ASP A 329 -39.49 15.76 -8.61
N ASP A 330 -38.99 16.98 -8.88
CA ASP A 330 -38.91 18.04 -7.86
C ASP A 330 -40.29 18.47 -7.32
N LYS A 331 -41.38 18.26 -8.08
CA LYS A 331 -42.75 18.48 -7.59
C LYS A 331 -43.12 17.50 -6.45
N LYS A 332 -42.70 16.23 -6.53
CA LYS A 332 -42.90 15.25 -5.44
C LYS A 332 -41.88 15.47 -4.32
N ALA A 333 -40.62 15.75 -4.65
CA ALA A 333 -39.58 16.04 -3.66
C ALA A 333 -39.93 17.28 -2.81
N MET A 334 -40.51 18.33 -3.41
CA MET A 334 -41.02 19.51 -2.70
C MET A 334 -42.19 19.21 -1.78
N ALA A 335 -43.11 18.31 -2.15
CA ALA A 335 -44.20 17.88 -1.26
C ALA A 335 -43.66 17.18 0.00
N VAL A 336 -42.71 16.24 -0.17
CA VAL A 336 -42.05 15.55 0.95
C VAL A 336 -41.19 16.52 1.79
N ARG A 337 -40.45 17.43 1.15
CA ARG A 337 -39.65 18.47 1.85
C ARG A 337 -40.54 19.42 2.66
N ARG A 338 -41.73 19.82 2.17
CA ARG A 338 -42.70 20.63 2.91
C ARG A 338 -43.26 19.88 4.12
N SER A 339 -43.58 18.60 3.98
CA SER A 339 -44.01 17.74 5.09
C SER A 339 -42.94 17.63 6.18
N ALA A 340 -41.68 17.35 5.81
CA ALA A 340 -40.57 17.24 6.76
C ALA A 340 -40.20 18.58 7.44
N ALA A 341 -40.33 19.70 6.73
CA ALA A 341 -40.06 21.04 7.28
C ALA A 341 -41.06 21.46 8.36
N ALA A 342 -42.34 21.08 8.22
CA ALA A 342 -43.37 21.34 9.23
C ALA A 342 -43.02 20.67 10.57
N THR A 343 -42.56 19.42 10.54
CA THR A 343 -42.17 18.66 11.75
C THR A 343 -40.92 19.21 12.44
N LEU A 344 -39.99 19.84 11.71
CA LEU A 344 -38.74 20.38 12.26
C LEU A 344 -38.87 21.80 12.85
N LEU A 345 -39.92 22.55 12.51
CA LEU A 345 -40.16 23.87 13.10
C LEU A 345 -40.75 23.82 14.52
N ALA A 346 -41.18 22.65 14.99
CA ALA A 346 -41.77 22.46 16.32
C ALA A 346 -40.75 22.38 17.48
N SER A 347 -39.43 22.32 17.23
CA SER A 347 -38.46 21.89 18.26
C SER A 347 -37.12 22.64 18.28
N ARG A 348 -37.11 23.99 18.31
CA ARG A 348 -35.87 24.72 18.67
C ARG A 348 -36.03 26.07 19.38
N GLY A 349 -36.15 26.02 20.71
CA GLY A 349 -36.01 27.20 21.56
C GLY A 349 -34.57 27.43 22.07
N GLY A 350 -33.99 28.60 21.78
CA GLY A 350 -33.14 29.35 22.73
C GLY A 350 -31.60 29.26 22.66
N ARG A 351 -30.99 30.46 22.62
CA ARG A 351 -29.67 30.89 23.17
C ARG A 351 -28.38 30.31 22.49
N SER A 352 -27.40 31.05 21.95
CA SER A 352 -27.01 32.48 21.82
C SER A 352 -25.87 33.01 22.73
N LEU A 353 -24.76 33.48 22.10
CA LEU A 353 -23.68 34.36 22.61
C LEU A 353 -22.83 33.80 23.80
N ALA A 354 -21.60 34.24 24.16
CA ALA A 354 -20.56 35.19 23.71
C ALA A 354 -19.22 34.86 24.46
N ASN A 355 -18.02 35.44 24.28
CA ASN A 355 -17.28 36.09 23.16
C ASN A 355 -15.80 36.35 23.62
N THR A 356 -14.86 36.60 22.70
CA THR A 356 -13.51 37.25 22.87
C THR A 356 -12.44 36.69 23.84
N GLY A 357 -11.19 36.63 23.36
CA GLY A 357 -9.96 36.53 24.18
C GLY A 357 -8.68 36.43 23.31
N ARG A 358 -7.74 37.38 23.44
CA ARG A 358 -6.48 37.44 22.64
C ARG A 358 -5.24 37.07 23.48
N GLY A 359 -4.27 36.38 22.87
CA GLY A 359 -2.91 36.23 23.39
C GLY A 359 -1.91 35.81 22.29
N LYS A 360 -0.78 36.52 22.15
CA LYS A 360 0.28 36.19 21.18
C LYS A 360 1.41 35.42 21.85
N ARG A 361 1.88 34.32 21.23
CA ARG A 361 3.26 33.80 21.28
C ARG A 361 3.48 32.73 20.20
N GLN A 362 4.72 32.59 19.74
CA GLN A 362 5.25 31.50 18.90
C GLN A 362 6.46 30.88 19.63
N PRO A 363 7.06 29.74 19.19
CA PRO A 363 6.68 28.80 18.13
C PRO A 363 6.57 27.33 18.61
N SER A 364 6.24 26.38 17.72
CA SER A 364 6.82 25.01 17.68
C SER A 364 6.23 24.17 16.53
N MET A 365 6.90 23.08 16.12
CA MET A 365 6.54 22.26 14.95
C MET A 365 5.16 21.56 15.01
N HIS A 366 4.47 21.55 16.15
CA HIS A 366 3.11 20.97 16.26
C HIS A 366 2.05 21.72 15.44
N THR A 367 2.31 22.96 15.01
CA THR A 367 1.34 23.77 14.27
C THR A 367 0.98 23.21 12.89
N SER A 368 1.85 22.46 12.21
CA SER A 368 1.53 21.90 10.88
C SER A 368 0.37 20.88 10.92
N ILE A 369 0.28 20.10 12.00
CA ILE A 369 -0.82 19.15 12.27
C ILE A 369 -2.12 19.90 12.59
N ILE A 370 -2.03 21.07 13.21
CA ILE A 370 -3.20 21.88 13.59
C ILE A 370 -3.68 22.76 12.42
N GLN A 371 -2.80 23.35 11.62
CA GLN A 371 -3.18 24.11 10.42
C GLN A 371 -3.71 23.21 9.32
N SER A 372 -3.20 21.99 9.17
CA SER A 372 -3.86 20.98 8.32
C SER A 372 -5.25 20.60 8.87
N ALA A 373 -5.42 20.42 10.19
CA ALA A 373 -6.75 20.18 10.78
C ALA A 373 -7.73 21.36 10.63
N ILE A 374 -7.26 22.61 10.70
CA ILE A 374 -8.08 23.82 10.49
C ILE A 374 -8.46 23.96 9.01
N SER A 375 -7.52 23.78 8.09
CA SER A 375 -7.78 23.75 6.64
C SER A 375 -8.77 22.64 6.28
N VAL A 376 -8.58 21.42 6.81
CA VAL A 376 -9.50 20.28 6.64
C VAL A 376 -10.90 20.59 7.16
N ARG A 377 -11.06 21.35 8.25
CA ARG A 377 -12.35 21.79 8.80
C ARG A 377 -12.99 22.95 8.03
N ALA A 378 -12.20 23.86 7.47
CA ALA A 378 -12.71 24.91 6.58
C ALA A 378 -13.26 24.30 5.28
N ALA A 379 -12.49 23.41 4.67
CA ALA A 379 -12.92 22.62 3.51
C ALA A 379 -14.14 21.73 3.85
N GLU A 380 -14.16 21.08 5.02
CA GLU A 380 -15.32 20.30 5.47
C GLU A 380 -16.60 21.15 5.51
N ARG A 381 -16.57 22.35 6.11
CA ARG A 381 -17.71 23.26 6.14
C ARG A 381 -18.14 23.75 4.75
N GLN A 382 -17.21 24.05 3.84
CA GLN A 382 -17.55 24.43 2.46
C GLN A 382 -18.20 23.27 1.68
N LEU A 383 -17.85 22.03 1.99
CA LEU A 383 -18.39 20.84 1.33
C LEU A 383 -19.73 20.37 1.92
N GLU A 384 -19.93 20.51 3.24
CA GLU A 384 -21.21 20.18 3.88
C GLU A 384 -22.35 21.11 3.46
N GLY A 385 -22.05 22.38 3.14
CA GLY A 385 -23.06 23.34 2.68
C GLY A 385 -23.50 23.20 1.22
N GLY A 386 -22.60 22.78 0.31
CA GLY A 386 -22.85 22.85 -1.13
C GLY A 386 -23.31 21.55 -1.80
N LEU A 387 -22.92 20.37 -1.28
CA LEU A 387 -22.99 19.11 -2.04
C LEU A 387 -24.00 18.09 -1.49
N ALA A 388 -24.60 18.37 -0.34
CA ALA A 388 -25.70 17.58 0.22
C ALA A 388 -26.96 17.45 -0.67
N PRO A 389 -27.32 18.37 -1.59
CA PRO A 389 -28.58 18.26 -2.35
C PRO A 389 -28.61 17.20 -3.47
N LEU A 390 -27.46 16.84 -4.06
CA LEU A 390 -27.40 16.22 -5.40
C LEU A 390 -27.21 14.70 -5.40
N MET A 391 -26.62 14.13 -4.35
CA MET A 391 -26.83 12.72 -3.98
C MET A 391 -26.86 12.58 -2.44
N PRO A 392 -27.87 11.90 -1.85
CA PRO A 392 -27.89 11.61 -0.42
C PRO A 392 -26.63 10.86 0.04
N ARG A 393 -26.10 11.21 1.22
CA ARG A 393 -24.93 10.53 1.84
C ARG A 393 -25.09 9.00 1.89
N ALA A 394 -26.32 8.52 2.05
CA ALA A 394 -26.68 7.10 2.07
C ALA A 394 -26.30 6.35 0.78
N ASP A 395 -26.38 6.98 -0.40
CA ASP A 395 -26.05 6.30 -1.66
C ASP A 395 -24.55 6.13 -1.84
N VAL A 396 -23.74 7.12 -1.43
CA VAL A 396 -22.28 6.98 -1.44
C VAL A 396 -21.82 5.91 -0.46
N ILE A 397 -22.51 5.79 0.69
CA ILE A 397 -22.28 4.68 1.64
C ILE A 397 -22.63 3.34 0.98
N ARG A 398 -23.82 3.17 0.40
CA ARG A 398 -24.23 1.95 -0.32
C ARG A 398 -23.26 1.55 -1.45
N ILE A 399 -22.80 2.52 -2.23
CA ILE A 399 -21.80 2.32 -3.30
C ILE A 399 -20.47 1.83 -2.72
N VAL A 400 -20.03 2.39 -1.59
CA VAL A 400 -18.80 2.00 -0.89
C VAL A 400 -18.94 0.65 -0.18
N GLU A 401 -20.13 0.28 0.33
CA GLU A 401 -20.42 -1.05 0.87
C GLU A 401 -20.47 -2.14 -0.21
N ALA A 402 -21.09 -1.84 -1.35
CA ALA A 402 -21.14 -2.74 -2.50
C ALA A 402 -19.78 -2.91 -3.18
N LEU A 403 -18.89 -1.92 -3.08
CA LEU A 403 -17.57 -1.94 -3.73
C LEU A 403 -16.47 -1.15 -2.98
N PRO A 404 -16.02 -1.62 -1.80
CA PRO A 404 -15.03 -0.90 -0.98
C PRO A 404 -13.64 -0.78 -1.62
N SER A 405 -13.38 -1.49 -2.71
CA SER A 405 -12.18 -1.31 -3.53
C SER A 405 -12.15 0.02 -4.31
N LEU A 406 -13.27 0.74 -4.43
CA LEU A 406 -13.30 2.12 -4.94
C LEU A 406 -12.38 3.05 -4.15
N LEU A 407 -12.37 2.93 -2.81
CA LEU A 407 -11.52 3.72 -1.92
C LEU A 407 -10.02 3.48 -2.11
N GLN A 408 -9.62 2.41 -2.81
CA GLN A 408 -8.23 2.16 -3.15
C GLN A 408 -7.78 2.99 -4.36
N ARG A 409 -8.69 3.31 -5.29
CA ARG A 409 -8.37 4.08 -6.52
C ARG A 409 -8.11 5.56 -6.22
N ASN A 410 -7.50 6.27 -7.18
CA ASN A 410 -7.35 7.73 -7.14
C ASN A 410 -8.59 8.36 -7.76
N VAL A 411 -9.28 9.28 -7.06
CA VAL A 411 -10.54 9.86 -7.54
C VAL A 411 -10.31 10.68 -8.82
N SER A 412 -9.38 11.63 -8.77
CA SER A 412 -9.08 12.55 -9.88
C SER A 412 -8.52 11.86 -11.12
N ARG A 413 -7.64 10.85 -10.95
CA ARG A 413 -6.99 10.16 -12.07
C ARG A 413 -7.77 8.96 -12.61
N ASN A 414 -8.58 8.28 -11.80
CA ASN A 414 -9.18 6.99 -12.21
C ASN A 414 -10.71 6.99 -12.22
N LEU A 415 -11.37 7.84 -11.43
CA LEU A 415 -12.83 7.80 -11.25
C LEU A 415 -13.52 8.97 -11.97
N ARG A 416 -12.99 10.19 -11.87
CA ARG A 416 -13.55 11.36 -12.57
C ARG A 416 -13.55 11.20 -14.09
N PRO A 417 -12.47 10.73 -14.75
CA PRO A 417 -12.48 10.50 -16.20
C PRO A 417 -13.50 9.44 -16.63
N LYS A 418 -13.78 8.44 -15.78
CA LYS A 418 -14.78 7.40 -16.08
C LYS A 418 -16.21 7.85 -15.87
N VAL A 419 -16.46 8.75 -14.92
CA VAL A 419 -17.80 9.35 -14.74
C VAL A 419 -18.08 10.39 -15.81
N ALA A 420 -17.07 11.15 -16.26
CA ALA A 420 -17.17 11.93 -17.49
C ALA A 420 -17.50 11.02 -18.69
N ALA A 421 -16.66 10.03 -19.00
CA ALA A 421 -16.92 9.12 -20.12
C ALA A 421 -18.27 8.38 -20.01
N LEU A 422 -18.74 8.03 -18.80
CA LEU A 422 -20.09 7.46 -18.62
C LEU A 422 -21.20 8.47 -18.92
N ARG A 423 -21.07 9.73 -18.47
CA ARG A 423 -21.96 10.84 -18.82
C ARG A 423 -22.00 11.04 -20.33
N ASP A 424 -20.85 11.03 -20.99
CA ASP A 424 -20.72 11.24 -22.43
C ASP A 424 -21.33 10.07 -23.21
N PHE A 425 -20.99 8.83 -22.83
CA PHE A 425 -21.54 7.60 -23.42
C PHE A 425 -23.05 7.45 -23.18
N LEU A 426 -23.60 7.88 -22.04
CA LEU A 426 -25.06 7.78 -21.75
C LEU A 426 -25.85 9.01 -22.23
N GLY A 427 -25.22 10.18 -22.31
CA GLY A 427 -25.86 11.46 -22.66
C GLY A 427 -26.82 12.00 -21.61
N ASN A 428 -26.86 11.41 -20.41
CA ASN A 428 -27.78 11.78 -19.34
C ASN A 428 -27.14 11.50 -17.97
N ASP A 429 -27.08 12.55 -17.15
CA ASP A 429 -26.59 12.51 -15.78
C ASP A 429 -27.39 11.57 -14.89
N THR A 430 -28.71 11.50 -15.06
CA THR A 430 -29.61 10.62 -14.29
C THR A 430 -29.30 9.15 -14.53
N MET A 431 -29.18 8.75 -15.81
CA MET A 431 -28.77 7.39 -16.19
C MET A 431 -27.38 7.04 -15.65
N THR A 432 -26.49 8.04 -15.60
CA THR A 432 -25.13 7.90 -15.06
C THR A 432 -25.17 7.66 -13.55
N GLN A 433 -25.94 8.43 -12.78
CA GLN A 433 -26.14 8.17 -11.34
C GLN A 433 -26.73 6.78 -11.12
N GLU A 434 -27.78 6.42 -11.85
CA GLU A 434 -28.53 5.17 -11.64
C GLU A 434 -27.67 3.93 -11.94
N LEU A 435 -26.99 3.89 -13.10
CA LEU A 435 -26.07 2.81 -13.44
C LEU A 435 -24.91 2.68 -12.44
N ILE A 436 -24.41 3.79 -11.90
CA ILE A 436 -23.37 3.78 -10.84
C ILE A 436 -23.93 3.29 -9.50
N ARG A 437 -25.15 3.67 -9.14
CA ARG A 437 -25.83 3.28 -7.89
C ARG A 437 -26.11 1.78 -7.85
N GLU A 438 -26.57 1.21 -8.96
CA GLU A 438 -26.95 -0.20 -9.10
C GLU A 438 -25.79 -1.12 -9.49
N SER A 439 -24.81 -0.62 -10.22
CA SER A 439 -23.67 -1.38 -10.73
C SER A 439 -22.35 -0.62 -10.57
N PRO A 440 -21.95 -0.25 -9.33
CA PRO A 440 -20.75 0.57 -9.06
C PRO A 440 -19.44 -0.07 -9.55
N ARG A 441 -19.46 -1.36 -9.91
CA ARG A 441 -18.37 -2.05 -10.61
C ARG A 441 -17.97 -1.37 -11.91
N VAL A 442 -18.88 -0.66 -12.58
CA VAL A 442 -18.61 0.12 -13.80
C VAL A 442 -17.45 1.11 -13.63
N LEU A 443 -17.28 1.69 -12.44
CA LEU A 443 -16.19 2.61 -12.11
C LEU A 443 -14.82 1.91 -11.98
N LEU A 444 -14.80 0.59 -11.76
CA LEU A 444 -13.58 -0.21 -11.72
C LEU A 444 -13.25 -0.90 -13.05
N SER A 445 -14.24 -1.08 -13.94
CA SER A 445 -14.06 -1.63 -15.29
C SER A 445 -13.08 -0.83 -16.17
N SER A 446 -12.53 -1.44 -17.21
CA SER A 446 -11.69 -0.76 -18.21
C SER A 446 -12.51 0.09 -19.19
N MET A 447 -11.86 0.97 -19.96
CA MET A 447 -12.53 1.79 -20.99
C MET A 447 -13.26 0.93 -22.04
N GLY A 448 -12.71 -0.25 -22.38
CA GLY A 448 -13.35 -1.27 -23.23
C GLY A 448 -14.61 -1.96 -22.65
N VAL A 449 -15.08 -1.56 -21.46
CA VAL A 449 -16.43 -1.84 -20.93
C VAL A 449 -17.33 -0.61 -21.02
N LEU A 450 -16.78 0.60 -20.89
CA LEU A 450 -17.53 1.84 -21.08
C LEU A 450 -17.92 2.03 -22.56
N ALA A 451 -17.04 1.67 -23.49
CA ALA A 451 -17.35 1.62 -24.92
C ALA A 451 -18.52 0.67 -25.25
N ARG A 452 -18.76 -0.40 -24.47
CA ARG A 452 -19.95 -1.26 -24.63
C ARG A 452 -21.24 -0.54 -24.28
N ILE A 453 -21.20 0.37 -23.30
CA ILE A 453 -22.33 1.19 -22.89
C ILE A 453 -22.63 2.24 -23.98
N GLY A 454 -21.58 2.86 -24.54
CA GLY A 454 -21.69 3.73 -25.71
C GLY A 454 -22.28 3.02 -26.93
N PHE A 455 -21.82 1.80 -27.24
CA PHE A 455 -22.40 0.96 -28.29
C PHE A 455 -23.87 0.64 -28.02
N LEU A 456 -24.21 0.14 -26.82
CA LEU A 456 -25.58 -0.24 -26.50
C LEU A 456 -26.54 0.96 -26.61
N ARG A 457 -26.12 2.16 -26.21
CA ARG A 457 -26.89 3.38 -26.48
C ARG A 457 -27.01 3.63 -27.99
N LYS A 458 -25.91 3.64 -28.77
CA LYS A 458 -25.96 3.91 -30.22
C LYS A 458 -26.91 2.93 -30.95
N SER A 459 -26.87 1.65 -30.57
CA SER A 459 -27.66 0.57 -31.19
C SER A 459 -29.11 0.50 -30.72
N LEU A 460 -29.44 1.02 -29.53
CA LEU A 460 -30.82 1.03 -28.98
C LEU A 460 -31.53 2.39 -29.08
N ALA A 461 -30.80 3.48 -29.37
CA ALA A 461 -31.36 4.84 -29.44
C ALA A 461 -32.06 5.19 -30.77
N THR A 462 -32.14 4.24 -31.72
CA THR A 462 -32.87 4.41 -32.99
C THR A 462 -34.37 4.66 -32.80
N SER A 463 -34.93 4.28 -31.65
CA SER A 463 -36.31 4.55 -31.24
C SER A 463 -36.36 5.06 -29.80
N ASN A 464 -36.29 6.38 -29.62
CA ASN A 464 -36.47 7.15 -28.36
C ASN A 464 -36.22 6.33 -27.07
N PRO A 465 -34.95 6.16 -26.63
CA PRO A 465 -34.55 5.03 -25.81
C PRO A 465 -35.21 5.02 -24.43
N GLU A 466 -36.17 4.11 -24.27
CA GLU A 466 -36.73 3.74 -22.97
C GLU A 466 -35.60 3.27 -22.05
N TRP A 467 -35.29 4.09 -21.04
CA TRP A 467 -34.26 3.85 -20.04
C TRP A 467 -34.43 2.47 -19.36
N GLU A 468 -35.67 2.02 -19.19
CA GLU A 468 -36.08 0.71 -18.68
C GLU A 468 -35.50 -0.48 -19.47
N LYS A 469 -35.19 -0.30 -20.76
CA LYS A 469 -34.57 -1.32 -21.62
C LYS A 469 -33.05 -1.17 -21.69
N LEU A 470 -32.55 0.06 -21.80
CA LEU A 470 -31.11 0.35 -21.88
C LEU A 470 -30.38 -0.01 -20.57
N LEU A 471 -30.98 0.31 -19.42
CA LEU A 471 -30.35 0.12 -18.12
C LEU A 471 -30.11 -1.37 -17.78
N PRO A 472 -31.05 -2.32 -17.97
CA PRO A 472 -30.78 -3.77 -17.93
C PRO A 472 -29.72 -4.27 -18.90
N ALA A 473 -29.66 -3.72 -20.12
CA ALA A 473 -28.62 -4.05 -21.09
C ALA A 473 -27.23 -3.63 -20.56
N CYS A 474 -27.09 -2.39 -20.04
CA CYS A 474 -25.87 -1.91 -19.40
C CYS A 474 -25.51 -2.70 -18.13
N ARG A 475 -26.48 -2.98 -17.24
CA ARG A 475 -26.37 -3.85 -16.05
C ARG A 475 -25.91 -5.28 -16.42
N THR A 476 -26.04 -5.70 -17.69
CA THR A 476 -25.57 -6.99 -18.24
C THR A 476 -24.20 -6.88 -18.93
N ALA A 477 -23.99 -5.84 -19.75
CA ALA A 477 -22.71 -5.59 -20.45
C ALA A 477 -21.52 -5.32 -19.52
N VAL A 478 -21.77 -4.78 -18.32
CA VAL A 478 -20.78 -4.61 -17.24
C VAL A 478 -20.42 -5.95 -16.57
N LYS A 479 -21.26 -6.98 -16.71
CA LYS A 479 -21.06 -8.32 -16.11
C LYS A 479 -20.57 -9.37 -17.11
N SER A 480 -20.73 -9.16 -18.41
CA SER A 480 -20.34 -10.13 -19.45
C SER A 480 -18.84 -10.14 -19.75
N GLY A 481 -18.31 -11.33 -20.07
CA GLY A 481 -16.96 -11.48 -20.61
C GLY A 481 -16.79 -10.80 -21.98
N LYS A 482 -15.54 -10.54 -22.39
CA LYS A 482 -15.23 -9.86 -23.68
C LYS A 482 -15.89 -10.56 -24.86
N GLN A 483 -15.69 -11.88 -24.97
CA GLN A 483 -16.23 -12.70 -26.05
C GLN A 483 -17.76 -12.71 -26.03
N LYS A 484 -18.38 -13.17 -24.93
CA LYS A 484 -19.86 -13.23 -24.80
C LYS A 484 -20.57 -11.89 -25.04
N PHE A 485 -19.93 -10.73 -24.82
CA PHE A 485 -20.50 -9.46 -25.26
C PHE A 485 -20.44 -9.30 -26.79
N PHE A 486 -19.27 -9.54 -27.39
CA PHE A 486 -19.03 -9.47 -28.82
C PHE A 486 -19.95 -10.40 -29.62
N ASP A 487 -20.06 -11.67 -29.22
CA ASP A 487 -20.91 -12.69 -29.87
C ASP A 487 -22.39 -12.29 -29.89
N ALA A 488 -22.85 -11.60 -28.84
CA ALA A 488 -24.22 -11.13 -28.69
C ALA A 488 -24.47 -9.72 -29.28
N ASN A 489 -23.44 -9.05 -29.82
CA ASN A 489 -23.51 -7.68 -30.31
C ASN A 489 -22.72 -7.53 -31.63
N PRO A 490 -23.21 -8.11 -32.75
CA PRO A 490 -22.65 -7.86 -34.06
C PRO A 490 -22.60 -6.35 -34.36
N GLY A 491 -21.52 -5.89 -35.00
CA GLY A 491 -21.22 -4.46 -35.20
C GLY A 491 -20.46 -3.78 -34.06
N TYR A 492 -20.27 -4.42 -32.88
CA TYR A 492 -19.45 -3.82 -31.81
C TYR A 492 -17.97 -3.68 -32.21
N ALA A 493 -17.45 -4.58 -33.05
CA ALA A 493 -16.10 -4.46 -33.61
C ALA A 493 -15.95 -3.15 -34.40
N ASP A 494 -16.90 -2.89 -35.28
CA ASP A 494 -16.79 -1.83 -36.28
C ASP A 494 -17.15 -0.46 -35.65
N TYR A 495 -17.96 -0.46 -34.58
CA TYR A 495 -18.08 0.67 -33.64
C TYR A 495 -16.76 1.03 -32.95
N LEU A 496 -15.98 0.04 -32.48
CA LEU A 496 -14.67 0.31 -31.88
C LEU A 496 -13.66 0.83 -32.92
N THR A 497 -13.74 0.36 -34.17
CA THR A 497 -12.93 0.90 -35.28
C THR A 497 -13.22 2.37 -35.52
N GLY A 498 -14.49 2.76 -35.68
CA GLY A 498 -14.86 4.18 -35.86
C GLY A 498 -14.43 5.06 -34.67
N LEU A 499 -14.57 4.54 -33.44
CA LEU A 499 -14.13 5.23 -32.22
C LEU A 499 -12.59 5.46 -32.16
N LEU A 500 -11.78 4.62 -32.82
CA LEU A 500 -10.34 4.84 -32.97
C LEU A 500 -10.00 5.77 -34.12
N LEU A 501 -10.70 5.65 -35.25
CA LEU A 501 -10.46 6.50 -36.43
C LEU A 501 -10.91 7.95 -36.22
N GLY A 502 -11.72 8.22 -35.19
CA GLY A 502 -12.36 9.51 -34.98
C GLY A 502 -13.50 9.78 -35.96
N GLU A 503 -13.95 8.76 -36.70
CA GLU A 503 -15.10 8.84 -37.60
C GLU A 503 -16.37 9.11 -36.79
N ASP A 504 -17.11 10.16 -37.15
CA ASP A 504 -18.17 10.75 -36.32
C ASP A 504 -19.17 9.72 -35.78
N SER A 505 -18.95 9.31 -34.54
CA SER A 505 -20.03 8.83 -33.69
C SER A 505 -20.92 10.02 -33.40
N GLY A 506 -22.02 10.16 -34.17
CA GLY A 506 -22.99 11.28 -34.12
C GLY A 506 -23.78 11.46 -32.81
N ALA A 507 -23.11 11.34 -31.67
CA ALA A 507 -23.41 12.11 -30.47
C ALA A 507 -22.97 13.57 -30.67
N ALA A 508 -23.43 14.47 -29.79
CA ALA A 508 -23.10 15.89 -29.87
C ALA A 508 -21.59 16.18 -29.67
N GLU A 509 -21.17 17.39 -30.04
CA GLU A 509 -19.77 17.85 -30.11
C GLU A 509 -18.86 17.43 -28.93
N PRO A 510 -17.56 17.17 -29.19
CA PRO A 510 -16.64 16.60 -28.21
C PRO A 510 -16.31 17.57 -27.06
N GLY A 511 -17.11 17.53 -25.98
CA GLY A 511 -16.96 18.34 -24.77
C GLY A 511 -15.73 18.01 -23.91
N ASN A 512 -14.52 18.19 -24.43
CA ASN A 512 -13.21 18.02 -23.75
C ASN A 512 -12.91 16.64 -23.13
N GLY A 513 -13.83 15.69 -23.17
CA GLY A 513 -13.70 14.34 -22.58
C GLY A 513 -12.98 13.31 -23.45
N ALA A 514 -11.89 13.69 -24.14
CA ALA A 514 -11.18 12.79 -25.05
C ALA A 514 -10.74 11.49 -24.34
N VAL A 515 -11.17 10.34 -24.88
CA VAL A 515 -10.79 9.02 -24.33
C VAL A 515 -9.30 8.78 -24.60
N PRO A 516 -8.49 8.37 -23.60
CA PRO A 516 -7.07 8.08 -23.84
C PRO A 516 -6.89 6.96 -24.86
N SER A 517 -6.34 7.27 -26.03
CA SER A 517 -6.31 6.35 -27.18
C SER A 517 -5.58 5.04 -26.87
N ALA A 518 -4.45 5.10 -26.15
CA ALA A 518 -3.67 3.92 -25.75
C ALA A 518 -4.48 2.84 -24.99
N ASP A 519 -5.49 3.24 -24.20
CA ASP A 519 -6.38 2.33 -23.46
C ASP A 519 -7.44 1.67 -24.37
N LEU A 520 -7.70 2.25 -25.55
CA LEU A 520 -8.53 1.69 -26.63
C LEU A 520 -7.70 0.86 -27.62
N GLU A 521 -6.50 1.33 -27.98
CA GLU A 521 -5.56 0.64 -28.88
C GLU A 521 -5.22 -0.76 -28.36
N ASP A 522 -4.87 -0.91 -27.08
CA ASP A 522 -4.64 -2.22 -26.45
C ASP A 522 -5.87 -3.15 -26.53
N VAL A 523 -7.07 -2.58 -26.36
CA VAL A 523 -8.34 -3.32 -26.43
C VAL A 523 -8.62 -3.78 -27.85
N VAL A 524 -8.39 -2.93 -28.85
CA VAL A 524 -8.68 -3.18 -30.26
C VAL A 524 -7.63 -4.08 -30.91
N SER A 525 -6.33 -3.93 -30.63
CA SER A 525 -5.33 -4.91 -31.05
C SER A 525 -5.71 -6.31 -30.58
N LYS A 526 -6.10 -6.45 -29.30
CA LYS A 526 -6.63 -7.70 -28.74
C LYS A 526 -8.05 -8.09 -29.19
N VAL A 527 -8.74 -7.27 -30.00
CA VAL A 527 -9.97 -7.65 -30.73
C VAL A 527 -9.59 -8.14 -32.12
N LEU A 528 -8.70 -7.44 -32.82
CA LEU A 528 -8.23 -7.79 -34.16
C LEU A 528 -7.47 -9.13 -34.11
N GLU A 529 -6.53 -9.32 -33.19
CA GLU A 529 -5.87 -10.60 -32.93
C GLU A 529 -6.87 -11.76 -32.76
N ALA A 530 -7.93 -11.56 -31.98
CA ALA A 530 -8.97 -12.57 -31.77
C ALA A 530 -9.84 -12.80 -33.03
N ARG A 531 -10.16 -11.75 -33.79
CA ARG A 531 -10.91 -11.81 -35.07
C ARG A 531 -10.08 -12.52 -36.15
N HIS A 532 -8.76 -12.33 -36.16
CA HIS A 532 -7.81 -13.03 -37.03
C HIS A 532 -7.64 -14.50 -36.61
N ALA A 533 -7.51 -14.79 -35.32
CA ALA A 533 -7.43 -16.17 -34.81
C ALA A 533 -8.69 -16.99 -35.14
N HIS A 534 -9.88 -16.41 -34.99
CA HIS A 534 -11.14 -17.08 -35.38
C HIS A 534 -11.19 -17.37 -36.88
N ARG A 535 -10.93 -16.35 -37.72
CA ARG A 535 -10.89 -16.50 -39.19
C ARG A 535 -9.81 -17.48 -39.69
N ALA A 536 -8.70 -17.62 -38.97
CA ALA A 536 -7.68 -18.61 -39.29
C ALA A 536 -8.13 -20.04 -38.92
N GLY A 537 -8.94 -20.20 -37.88
CA GLY A 537 -9.61 -21.47 -37.55
C GLY A 537 -10.65 -21.88 -38.60
N ASP A 538 -11.49 -20.93 -39.04
CA ASP A 538 -12.53 -21.14 -40.06
C ASP A 538 -12.00 -21.38 -41.49
N HIS A 539 -10.67 -21.46 -41.66
CA HIS A 539 -9.98 -21.78 -42.93
C HIS A 539 -8.99 -22.96 -42.78
N ALA A 540 -9.04 -23.68 -41.66
CA ALA A 540 -8.18 -24.83 -41.36
C ALA A 540 -8.94 -26.16 -41.25
N GLY A 541 -10.18 -26.20 -41.77
CA GLY A 541 -11.06 -27.37 -41.87
C GLY A 541 -12.00 -27.23 -43.06
#